data_AF-W1YAG8-F1
#
_entry.id   AF-W1YAG8-F1
#
_cell.length_a   1.000
_cell.length_b   1.000
_cell.length_c   1.000
_cell.angle_alpha   90.00
_cell.angle_beta   90.00
_cell.angle_gamma   90.00
#
_symmetry.space_group_name_H-M   'P 1'
#
loop_
_entity.id
_entity.type
_entity.pdbx_description
1 polymer ?
#
loop_
_entity_poly.entity_id
_entity_poly.type
_entity_poly.pdbx_seq_one_letter_code
_entity_poly.pdbx_strand_id
1 'polypeptide(L)'
;PQEIVSLIGPNGAGKTTVFNCLTGFYKPTGGTILLRDQHLEGLPGQQIARMGVVRTFQHVRLFREMTVIENLLVAQHQQLKTGLFSGL
;
A
#
# COMPACT_ATOMS: atom_id res chain seq x y z
N PRO A 1 -2.83 15.19 -13.09
CA PRO A 1 -2.33 14.54 -11.85
C PRO A 1 -3.15 14.84 -10.58
N GLN A 2 -4.42 15.21 -10.69
CA GLN A 2 -5.29 15.59 -9.55
C GLN A 2 -6.71 15.08 -9.80
N GLU A 3 -6.83 13.81 -10.13
CA GLU A 3 -8.12 13.16 -10.33
C GLU A 3 -8.44 12.26 -9.14
N ILE A 4 -9.73 12.21 -8.79
CA ILE A 4 -10.26 11.26 -7.83
C ILE A 4 -11.09 10.27 -8.64
N VAL A 5 -10.61 9.04 -8.72
CA VAL A 5 -11.28 7.95 -9.44
C VAL A 5 -11.92 7.01 -8.43
N SER A 6 -13.15 6.58 -8.71
CA SER A 6 -13.89 5.65 -7.84
C SER A 6 -14.25 4.38 -8.59
N LEU A 7 -14.11 3.24 -7.91
CA LEU A 7 -14.55 1.93 -8.38
C LEU A 7 -15.78 1.49 -7.56
N ILE A 8 -16.96 1.52 -8.19
CA ILE A 8 -18.25 1.24 -7.55
C ILE A 8 -18.85 -0.03 -8.15
N GLY A 9 -19.47 -0.86 -7.30
CA GLY A 9 -20.13 -2.10 -7.70
C GLY A 9 -20.72 -2.83 -6.49
N PRO A 10 -21.56 -3.86 -6.68
CA PRO A 10 -22.19 -4.59 -5.58
C PRO A 10 -21.18 -5.35 -4.69
N ASN A 11 -21.64 -5.87 -3.56
CA ASN A 11 -20.83 -6.78 -2.73
C ASN A 11 -20.49 -8.03 -3.54
N GLY A 12 -19.23 -8.48 -3.46
CA GLY A 12 -18.73 -9.59 -4.27
C GLY A 12 -18.27 -9.21 -5.68
N ALA A 13 -18.45 -7.98 -6.15
CA ALA A 13 -17.99 -7.54 -7.49
C ALA A 13 -16.46 -7.49 -7.66
N GLY A 14 -15.68 -7.86 -6.64
CA GLY A 14 -14.22 -7.92 -6.73
C GLY A 14 -13.47 -6.60 -6.47
N LYS A 15 -14.13 -5.54 -5.97
CA LYS A 15 -13.48 -4.26 -5.64
C LYS A 15 -12.25 -4.45 -4.74
N THR A 16 -12.42 -5.13 -3.61
CA THR A 16 -11.31 -5.44 -2.69
C THR A 16 -10.24 -6.30 -3.34
N THR A 17 -10.63 -7.24 -4.23
CA THR A 17 -9.69 -8.06 -5.00
C THR A 17 -8.79 -7.20 -5.89
N VAL A 18 -9.37 -6.21 -6.59
CA VAL A 18 -8.60 -5.26 -7.41
C VAL A 18 -7.59 -4.50 -6.55
N PHE A 19 -8.01 -3.93 -5.41
CA PHE A 19 -7.08 -3.24 -4.51
C PHE A 19 -5.98 -4.17 -3.94
N ASN A 20 -6.30 -5.44 -3.68
CA ASN A 20 -5.31 -6.43 -3.24
C ASN A 20 -4.29 -6.74 -4.33
N CYS A 21 -4.70 -6.83 -5.60
CA CYS A 21 -3.77 -6.99 -6.72
C CYS A 21 -2.89 -5.75 -6.93
N LEU A 22 -3.48 -4.55 -6.89
CA LEU A 22 -2.74 -3.28 -7.03
C LEU A 22 -1.66 -3.08 -5.96
N THR A 23 -1.87 -3.65 -4.77
CA THR A 23 -0.94 -3.53 -3.63
C THR A 23 -0.04 -4.75 -3.43
N GLY A 24 -0.07 -5.71 -4.35
CA GLY A 24 0.75 -6.93 -4.29
C GLY A 24 0.36 -7.90 -3.18
N PHE A 25 -0.83 -7.77 -2.60
CA PHE A 25 -1.37 -8.75 -1.65
C PHE A 25 -1.81 -10.03 -2.37
N TYR A 26 -2.33 -9.90 -3.59
CA TYR A 26 -2.61 -11.01 -4.49
C TYR A 26 -1.85 -10.86 -5.80
N LYS A 27 -1.44 -11.99 -6.38
CA LYS A 27 -0.95 -12.03 -7.77
C LYS A 27 -2.16 -12.18 -8.70
N PRO A 28 -2.36 -11.29 -9.69
CA PRO A 28 -3.43 -11.46 -10.65
C PRO A 28 -3.20 -12.72 -11.48
N THR A 29 -4.27 -13.44 -11.82
CA THR A 29 -4.22 -14.66 -12.65
C THR A 29 -3.82 -14.35 -14.10
N GLY A 30 -4.07 -13.13 -14.57
CA GLY A 30 -3.70 -12.65 -15.89
C GLY A 30 -3.93 -11.14 -16.01
N GLY A 31 -3.52 -10.57 -17.14
CA GLY A 31 -3.50 -9.12 -17.35
C GLY A 31 -2.27 -8.44 -16.77
N THR A 32 -2.25 -7.11 -16.87
CA THR A 32 -1.08 -6.28 -16.55
C THR A 32 -1.50 -5.10 -15.69
N ILE A 33 -0.66 -4.73 -14.72
CA ILE A 33 -0.85 -3.57 -13.86
C ILE A 33 0.33 -2.63 -14.06
N LEU A 34 0.10 -1.45 -14.65
CA LEU A 34 1.15 -0.47 -14.94
C LEU A 34 1.06 0.73 -14.00
N LEU A 35 2.21 1.16 -13.49
CA LEU A 35 2.40 2.45 -12.83
C LEU A 35 3.52 3.19 -13.53
N ARG A 36 3.21 4.30 -14.23
CA ARG A 36 4.18 5.09 -15.00
C ARG A 36 5.03 4.20 -15.92
N ASP A 37 4.34 3.35 -16.69
CA ASP A 37 4.91 2.36 -17.61
C ASP A 37 5.74 1.23 -16.95
N GLN A 38 5.71 1.10 -15.62
CA GLN A 38 6.35 -0.01 -14.90
C GLN A 38 5.33 -1.06 -14.47
N HIS A 39 5.65 -2.31 -14.72
CA HIS A 39 4.86 -3.47 -14.30
C HIS A 39 4.86 -3.62 -12.78
N LEU A 40 3.69 -3.77 -12.18
CA LEU A 40 3.53 -4.00 -10.74
C LEU A 40 3.19 -5.46 -10.40
N GLU A 41 2.62 -6.20 -11.34
CA GLU A 41 2.17 -7.57 -11.08
C GLU A 41 3.33 -8.47 -10.63
N GLY A 42 3.13 -9.18 -9.52
CA GLY A 42 4.14 -10.08 -8.95
C GLY A 42 5.23 -9.40 -8.13
N LEU A 43 5.28 -8.06 -8.08
CA LEU A 43 6.18 -7.37 -7.16
C LEU A 43 5.69 -7.51 -5.70
N PRO A 44 6.61 -7.63 -4.72
CA PRO A 44 6.24 -7.58 -3.32
C PRO A 44 5.60 -6.24 -2.94
N GLY A 45 4.58 -6.27 -2.06
CA GLY A 45 3.87 -5.06 -1.64
C GLY A 45 4.76 -3.95 -1.05
N GLN A 46 5.89 -4.31 -0.41
CA GLN A 46 6.86 -3.32 0.08
C GLN A 46 7.53 -2.55 -1.07
N GLN A 47 7.82 -3.22 -2.18
CA GLN A 47 8.41 -2.58 -3.37
C GLN A 47 7.38 -1.66 -4.03
N ILE A 48 6.13 -2.13 -4.19
CA ILE A 48 5.02 -1.34 -4.71
C ILE A 48 4.78 -0.07 -3.86
N ALA A 49 4.84 -0.20 -2.53
CA ALA A 49 4.71 0.94 -1.62
C ALA A 49 5.85 1.97 -1.81
N ARG A 50 7.10 1.51 -1.99
CA ARG A 50 8.26 2.38 -2.29
C ARG A 50 8.13 3.09 -3.64
N MET A 51 7.35 2.53 -4.58
CA MET A 51 7.04 3.16 -5.88
C MET A 51 5.93 4.23 -5.77
N GLY A 52 5.32 4.38 -4.58
CA GLY A 52 4.33 5.42 -4.29
C GLY A 52 2.89 4.94 -4.25
N VAL A 53 2.63 3.63 -4.36
CA VAL A 53 1.27 3.06 -4.25
C VAL A 53 1.05 2.59 -2.83
N VAL A 54 0.30 3.38 -2.06
CA VAL A 54 -0.07 3.08 -0.68
C VAL A 54 -1.59 2.93 -0.55
N ARG A 55 -2.02 2.04 0.34
CA ARG A 55 -3.46 1.84 0.63
C ARG A 55 -3.78 2.07 2.08
N THR A 56 -4.98 2.57 2.32
CA THR A 56 -5.66 2.47 3.60
C THR A 56 -6.52 1.19 3.61
N PHE A 57 -6.70 0.62 4.80
CA PHE A 57 -7.55 -0.56 4.98
C PHE A 57 -8.91 -0.12 5.53
N GLN A 58 -9.97 -0.83 5.15
CA GLN A 58 -11.33 -0.54 5.63
C GLN A 58 -11.44 -0.57 7.16
N HIS A 59 -10.65 -1.44 7.82
CA HIS A 59 -10.48 -1.44 9.26
C HIS A 59 -9.13 -0.85 9.63
N VAL A 60 -9.16 0.26 10.34
CA VAL A 60 -7.96 0.90 10.88
C VAL A 60 -7.39 -0.01 11.97
N ARG A 61 -6.08 -0.28 11.90
CA ARG A 61 -5.34 -0.92 12.99
C ARG A 61 -4.56 0.14 13.74
N LEU A 62 -4.97 0.40 14.98
CA LEU A 62 -4.31 1.33 15.89
C LEU A 62 -3.46 0.55 16.90
N PHE A 63 -2.28 1.07 17.21
CA PHE A 63 -1.47 0.60 18.32
C PHE A 63 -2.02 1.23 19.61
N ARG A 64 -2.73 0.42 20.40
CA ARG A 64 -3.47 0.89 21.58
C ARG A 64 -2.59 1.41 22.71
N GLU A 65 -1.36 0.94 22.77
CA GLU A 65 -0.37 1.32 23.79
C GLU A 65 0.42 2.58 23.40
N MET A 66 0.12 3.16 22.22
CA MET A 66 0.76 4.35 21.69
C MET A 66 -0.19 5.55 21.75
N THR A 67 0.37 6.73 21.99
CA THR A 67 -0.29 8.02 21.79
C THR A 67 -0.70 8.22 20.33
N VAL A 68 -1.56 9.22 20.09
CA VAL A 68 -1.98 9.60 18.73
C VAL A 68 -0.77 9.98 17.87
N ILE A 69 0.16 10.77 18.42
CA ILE A 69 1.36 11.20 17.69
C ILE A 69 2.26 10.02 17.34
N GLU A 70 2.45 9.07 18.25
CA GLU A 70 3.24 7.86 17.99
C GLU A 70 2.61 7.00 16.88
N ASN A 71 1.28 6.83 16.87
CA ASN A 71 0.58 6.15 15.77
C ASN A 71 0.81 6.83 14.42
N LEU A 72 0.88 8.18 14.39
CA LEU A 72 1.19 8.94 13.17
C LEU A 72 2.66 8.81 12.76
N LEU A 73 3.58 8.76 13.71
CA LEU A 73 5.01 8.59 13.44
C LEU A 73 5.34 7.20 12.88
N VAL A 74 4.64 6.15 13.30
CA VAL A 74 4.80 4.80 12.73
C VAL A 74 4.54 4.78 11.22
N ALA A 75 3.63 5.61 10.71
CA ALA A 75 3.37 5.72 9.28
C ALA A 75 4.58 6.28 8.48
N GLN A 76 5.49 7.01 9.14
CA GLN A 76 6.72 7.55 8.53
C GLN A 76 7.87 6.54 8.49
N HIS A 77 7.69 5.31 8.99
CA HIS A 77 8.76 4.32 9.04
C HIS A 77 9.37 3.98 7.67
N GLN A 78 8.67 4.25 6.56
CA GLN A 78 9.24 4.10 5.22
C GLN A 78 10.43 5.04 4.92
N GLN A 79 10.59 6.12 5.69
CA GLN A 79 11.70 7.07 5.56
C GLN A 79 12.83 6.83 6.58
N LEU A 80 12.66 5.88 7.50
CA LEU A 80 13.69 5.56 8.49
C LEU A 80 14.77 4.69 7.83
N LYS A 81 15.95 5.29 7.61
CA LYS A 81 17.16 4.56 7.22
C LYS A 81 17.71 3.80 8.43
N THR A 82 17.25 2.58 8.66
CA THR A 82 17.80 1.70 9.69
C THR A 82 19.07 1.02 9.19
N GLY A 83 20.15 1.79 9.01
CA GLY A 83 21.49 1.24 8.87
C GLY A 83 22.03 0.88 10.26
N LEU A 84 22.73 -0.26 10.39
CA LEU A 84 23.44 -0.63 11.64
C LEU A 84 24.41 0.47 12.12
N PHE A 85 24.92 1.29 11.19
CA PHE A 85 25.79 2.44 11.45
C PHE A 85 25.05 3.77 11.53
N SER A 86 23.73 3.82 11.46
CA SER A 86 22.97 5.08 11.52
C SER A 86 22.90 5.67 12.93
N GLY A 87 23.37 4.94 13.94
CA GLY A 87 23.47 5.37 15.33
C GLY A 87 24.90 5.38 15.89
N LEU A 88 25.91 5.26 15.03
CA LEU A 88 27.31 5.57 15.33
C LEU A 88 27.63 6.95 14.73
#